data_AF-A0A1X7KVU3-F1
#
_entry.id   AF-A0A1X7KVU3-F1
#
_cell.length_a   1.000
_cell.length_b   1.000
_cell.length_c   1.000
_cell.angle_alpha   90.00
_cell.angle_beta   90.00
_cell.angle_gamma   90.00
#
_symmetry.space_group_name_H-M   'P 1'
#
loop_
_entity.id
_entity.type
_entity.pdbx_description
1 polymer ?
#
loop_
_entity_poly.entity_id
_entity_poly.type
_entity_poly.pdbx_seq_one_letter_code
_entity_poly.pdbx_strand_id
1 'polypeptide(L)'
;MPQKATIRIPAERMTQIQQIIAARGLKTVNDLIAYWIRREVGEGTIQADIPGVTIEIDTNNHVGMTIGELMLNTDREEAKELARSIRAITQGHEKALATKIVRLRAAGTGFAIESLQGLGKYVASKSILNDIADQIDASVK
;
A
#
# COMPACT_ATOMS: atom_id res chain seq x y z
N MET A 1 16.34 -2.12 -7.03
CA MET A 1 16.25 -1.86 -5.57
C MET A 1 15.93 -0.39 -5.35
N PRO A 2 14.86 -0.04 -4.61
CA PRO A 2 14.58 1.36 -4.27
C PRO A 2 15.72 1.91 -3.41
N GLN A 3 16.28 3.07 -3.80
CA GLN A 3 17.32 3.72 -3.00
C GLN A 3 16.74 4.19 -1.67
N LYS A 4 17.37 3.80 -0.57
CA LYS A 4 17.03 4.29 0.77
C LYS A 4 17.53 5.74 0.88
N ALA A 5 16.64 6.70 0.64
CA ALA A 5 16.95 8.11 0.81
C ALA A 5 17.09 8.42 2.31
N THR A 6 18.26 8.93 2.72
CA THR A 6 18.44 9.47 4.07
C THR A 6 18.14 10.96 4.03
N ILE A 7 16.98 11.35 4.54
CA ILE A 7 16.60 12.77 4.66
C ILE A 7 17.06 13.27 6.03
N ARG A 8 17.90 14.31 6.06
CA ARG A 8 18.27 15.01 7.29
C ARG A 8 17.30 16.14 7.54
N ILE A 9 16.64 16.11 8.69
CA ILE A 9 15.67 17.12 9.11
C ILE A 9 16.30 17.92 10.26
N PRO A 10 16.37 19.26 10.18
CA PRO A 10 16.82 20.10 11.30
C PRO A 10 16.02 19.84 12.57
N ALA A 11 16.66 19.93 13.74
CA ALA A 11 16.03 19.57 15.01
C ALA A 11 14.77 20.40 15.30
N GLU A 12 14.80 21.70 14.97
CA GLU A 12 13.68 22.62 15.12
C GLU A 12 12.47 22.18 14.28
N ARG A 13 12.72 21.71 13.06
CA ARG A 13 11.67 21.18 12.17
C ARG A 13 11.17 19.83 12.64
N MET A 14 12.02 18.99 13.23
CA MET A 14 11.59 17.73 13.83
C MET A 14 10.61 17.97 14.99
N THR A 15 10.86 18.96 15.84
CA THR A 15 9.93 19.35 16.91
C THR A 15 8.56 19.76 16.35
N GLN A 16 8.53 20.56 15.28
CA GLN A 16 7.27 20.94 14.60
C GLN A 16 6.55 19.72 14.00
N ILE A 17 7.29 18.81 13.37
CA ILE A 17 6.74 17.55 12.83
C ILE A 17 6.09 16.73 13.94
N GLN A 18 6.75 16.58 15.09
CA GLN A 18 6.20 15.85 16.24
C GLN A 18 4.91 16.50 16.78
N GLN A 19 4.84 17.82 16.82
CA GLN A 19 3.62 18.55 17.20
C GLN A 19 2.48 18.29 16.22
N ILE A 20 2.75 18.29 14.90
CA ILE A 20 1.74 17.98 13.88
C ILE A 20 1.26 16.53 14.00
N ILE A 21 2.18 15.58 14.20
CA ILE A 21 1.87 14.16 14.42
C ILE A 21 0.88 14.03 15.59
N ALA A 22 1.18 14.65 16.73
CA ALA A 22 0.31 14.62 17.91
C ALA A 22 -1.05 15.29 17.64
N ALA A 23 -1.05 16.49 17.04
CA ALA A 23 -2.29 17.23 16.74
C ALA A 23 -3.22 16.50 15.76
N ARG A 24 -2.67 15.64 14.90
CA ARG A 24 -3.43 14.85 13.92
C ARG A 24 -3.74 13.42 14.39
N GLY A 25 -3.35 13.03 15.60
CA GLY A 25 -3.52 11.67 16.10
C GLY A 25 -2.72 10.61 15.33
N LEU A 26 -1.66 11.02 14.64
CA LEU A 26 -0.76 10.14 13.91
C LEU A 26 0.29 9.55 14.86
N LYS A 27 0.93 8.44 14.47
CA LYS A 27 1.91 7.76 15.33
C LYS A 27 3.36 7.96 14.88
N THR A 28 3.58 8.14 13.59
CA THR A 28 4.93 8.19 13.01
C THR A 28 5.06 9.30 11.97
N VAL A 29 6.32 9.68 11.64
CA VAL A 29 6.62 10.58 10.53
C VAL A 29 6.13 10.01 9.20
N ASN A 30 6.19 8.69 9.03
CA ASN A 30 5.69 8.03 7.83
C ASN A 30 4.17 8.19 7.67
N ASP A 31 3.41 8.12 8.78
CA ASP A 31 1.97 8.38 8.75
C ASP A 31 1.67 9.83 8.35
N LEU A 32 2.50 10.79 8.79
CA LEU A 32 2.37 12.19 8.39
C LEU A 32 2.67 12.40 6.91
N ILE A 33 3.74 11.80 6.39
CA ILE A 33 4.09 11.87 4.96
C ILE A 33 2.96 11.26 4.13
N ALA A 34 2.45 10.08 4.51
CA ALA A 34 1.32 9.44 3.83
C ALA A 34 0.06 10.32 3.88
N TYR A 35 -0.23 10.94 5.03
CA TYR A 35 -1.34 11.89 5.17
C TYR A 35 -1.21 13.07 4.18
N TRP A 36 -0.02 13.68 4.06
CA TRP A 36 0.20 14.77 3.13
C TRP A 36 0.08 14.33 1.67
N ILE A 37 0.66 13.20 1.29
CA ILE A 37 0.53 12.65 -0.08
C ILE A 37 -0.95 12.47 -0.43
N ARG A 38 -1.74 11.84 0.44
CA ARG A 38 -3.18 11.65 0.20
C ARG A 38 -3.94 12.95 0.09
N ARG A 39 -3.54 13.99 0.84
CA ARG A 39 -4.14 15.33 0.72
C ARG A 39 -3.87 15.91 -0.66
N GLU A 40 -2.63 15.87 -1.13
CA GLU A 40 -2.25 16.39 -2.45
C GLU A 40 -2.87 15.60 -3.60
N VAL A 41 -3.09 14.28 -3.44
CA VAL A 41 -3.90 13.46 -4.36
C VAL A 41 -5.35 13.93 -4.36
N GLY A 42 -5.97 14.12 -3.19
CA GLY A 42 -7.34 14.59 -3.06
C GLY A 42 -7.57 16.00 -3.60
N GLU A 43 -6.56 16.85 -3.55
CA GLU A 43 -6.54 18.20 -4.14
C GLU A 43 -6.24 18.19 -5.66
N GLY A 44 -5.87 17.04 -6.22
CA GLY A 44 -5.52 16.88 -7.63
C GLY A 44 -4.15 17.44 -8.02
N THR A 45 -3.31 17.81 -7.03
CA THR A 45 -1.94 18.27 -7.25
C THR A 45 -1.07 17.18 -7.86
N ILE A 46 -1.29 15.92 -7.45
CA ILE A 46 -0.60 14.74 -7.97
C ILE A 46 -1.62 13.63 -8.30
N GLN A 47 -1.25 12.74 -9.21
CA GLN A 47 -2.06 11.57 -9.55
C GLN A 47 -2.13 10.57 -8.39
N ALA A 48 -3.23 9.83 -8.31
CA ALA A 48 -3.44 8.80 -7.28
C ALA A 48 -2.59 7.53 -7.51
N ASP A 49 -1.99 7.38 -8.69
CA ASP A 49 -1.22 6.20 -9.06
C ASP A 49 0.04 6.08 -8.22
N ILE A 50 0.23 4.90 -7.62
CA ILE A 50 1.42 4.61 -6.81
C ILE A 50 2.55 4.22 -7.76
N PRO A 51 3.72 4.90 -7.73
CA PRO A 51 4.85 4.52 -8.56
C PRO A 51 5.26 3.04 -8.36
N GLY A 52 5.28 2.29 -9.46
CA GLY A 52 5.60 0.85 -9.45
C GLY A 52 4.41 -0.07 -9.14
N VAL A 53 3.18 0.47 -9.10
CA VAL A 53 1.93 -0.29 -9.03
C VAL A 53 1.11 -0.05 -10.29
N THR A 54 0.87 -1.12 -11.04
CA THR A 54 0.03 -1.10 -12.25
C THR A 54 -1.07 -2.14 -12.10
N ILE A 55 -2.31 -1.74 -12.39
CA ILE A 55 -3.47 -2.63 -12.39
C ILE A 55 -4.16 -2.46 -13.73
N GLU A 56 -4.22 -3.54 -14.52
CA GLU A 56 -4.82 -3.57 -15.85
C GLU A 56 -5.95 -4.60 -15.86
N ILE A 57 -7.03 -4.29 -16.55
CA ILE A 57 -8.16 -5.21 -16.74
C ILE A 57 -8.27 -5.53 -18.22
N ASP A 58 -8.19 -6.82 -18.55
CA ASP A 58 -8.34 -7.29 -19.91
C ASP A 58 -9.82 -7.37 -20.34
N THR A 59 -10.06 -7.59 -21.64
CA THR A 59 -11.40 -7.75 -22.20
C THR A 59 -12.13 -9.01 -21.73
N ASN A 60 -11.42 -9.95 -21.11
CA ASN A 60 -11.94 -11.21 -20.58
C ASN A 60 -12.17 -11.15 -19.06
N ASN A 61 -12.14 -9.96 -18.47
CA ASN A 61 -12.36 -9.71 -17.05
C ASN A 61 -11.26 -10.24 -16.12
N HIS A 62 -10.08 -10.54 -16.66
CA HIS A 62 -8.89 -10.79 -15.85
C HIS A 62 -8.26 -9.47 -15.42
N VAL A 63 -7.73 -9.47 -14.21
CA VAL A 63 -7.02 -8.36 -13.58
C VAL A 63 -5.54 -8.75 -13.50
N GLY A 64 -4.71 -8.06 -14.28
CA GLY A 64 -3.26 -8.11 -14.17
C GLY A 64 -2.79 -7.05 -13.18
N MET A 65 -2.07 -7.46 -12.14
CA MET A 65 -1.48 -6.54 -11.16
C MET A 65 0.04 -6.71 -11.13
N THR A 66 0.75 -5.60 -11.29
CA THR A 66 2.20 -5.50 -11.05
C THR A 66 2.42 -4.60 -9.85
N ILE A 67 3.03 -5.11 -8.78
CA ILE A 67 3.31 -4.38 -7.54
C ILE A 67 4.81 -4.53 -7.23
N GLY A 68 5.62 -3.59 -7.73
CA GLY A 68 7.07 -3.72 -7.72
C GLY A 68 7.52 -4.92 -8.57
N GLU A 69 8.08 -5.95 -7.94
CA GLU A 69 8.49 -7.20 -8.59
C GLU A 69 7.41 -8.31 -8.50
N LEU A 70 6.33 -8.07 -7.76
CA LEU A 70 5.22 -9.01 -7.63
C LEU A 70 4.31 -8.90 -8.85
N MET A 71 4.07 -10.01 -9.53
CA MET A 71 3.09 -10.11 -10.62
C MET A 71 1.96 -11.05 -10.23
N LEU A 72 0.72 -10.60 -10.42
CA LEU A 72 -0.49 -11.37 -10.13
C LEU A 72 -1.41 -11.30 -11.35
N ASN A 73 -1.94 -12.45 -11.74
CA ASN A 73 -3.04 -12.54 -12.70
C ASN A 73 -4.20 -13.21 -11.99
N THR A 74 -5.34 -12.54 -11.95
CA THR A 74 -6.48 -12.93 -11.12
C THR A 74 -7.78 -12.51 -11.78
N ASP A 75 -8.93 -12.91 -11.24
CA ASP A 75 -10.22 -12.37 -11.65
C ASP A 75 -10.63 -11.17 -10.79
N ARG A 76 -11.72 -10.48 -11.16
CA ARG A 76 -12.21 -9.32 -10.40
C ARG A 76 -12.61 -9.65 -8.96
N GLU A 77 -13.16 -10.84 -8.71
CA GLU A 77 -13.64 -11.19 -7.37
C GLU A 77 -12.46 -11.47 -6.43
N GLU A 78 -11.45 -12.17 -6.93
CA GLU A 78 -10.19 -12.40 -6.22
C GLU A 78 -9.41 -11.09 -6.00
N ALA A 79 -9.42 -10.14 -6.95
CA ALA A 79 -8.84 -8.82 -6.75
C ALA A 79 -9.58 -8.03 -5.63
N LYS A 80 -10.91 -8.07 -5.60
CA LYS A 80 -11.71 -7.47 -4.50
C LYS A 80 -11.41 -8.16 -3.16
N GLU A 81 -11.27 -9.48 -3.16
CA GLU A 81 -10.91 -10.25 -1.96
C GLU A 81 -9.52 -9.84 -1.45
N LEU A 82 -8.56 -9.61 -2.35
CA LEU A 82 -7.24 -9.10 -2.01
C LEU A 82 -7.33 -7.71 -1.35
N ALA A 83 -8.08 -6.76 -1.94
CA ALA A 83 -8.25 -5.44 -1.36
C ALA A 83 -8.88 -5.49 0.04
N ARG A 84 -9.88 -6.34 0.26
CA ARG A 84 -10.49 -6.59 1.58
C ARG A 84 -9.49 -7.18 2.56
N SER A 85 -8.70 -8.15 2.11
CA SER A 85 -7.69 -8.84 2.93
C SER A 85 -6.59 -7.89 3.39
N ILE A 86 -6.15 -6.99 2.50
CA ILE A 86 -5.22 -5.92 2.84
C ILE A 86 -5.81 -5.04 3.95
N ARG A 87 -7.08 -4.64 3.86
CA ARG A 87 -7.69 -3.81 4.91
C ARG A 87 -7.83 -4.53 6.24
N ALA A 88 -8.20 -5.81 6.22
CA ALA A 88 -8.32 -6.62 7.43
C ALA A 88 -6.97 -6.72 8.18
N ILE A 89 -5.88 -7.00 7.45
CA ILE A 89 -4.55 -7.14 8.05
C ILE A 89 -4.00 -5.77 8.51
N THR A 90 -4.21 -4.70 7.74
CA THR A 90 -3.72 -3.37 8.12
C THR A 90 -4.49 -2.78 9.30
N GLN A 91 -5.78 -3.12 9.46
CA GLN A 91 -6.59 -2.75 10.63
C GLN A 91 -6.25 -3.59 11.87
N GLY A 92 -5.47 -4.67 11.73
CA GLY A 92 -5.10 -5.55 12.82
C GLY A 92 -6.19 -6.54 13.21
N HIS A 93 -7.22 -6.70 12.37
CA HIS A 93 -8.23 -7.75 12.56
C HIS A 93 -7.61 -9.14 12.39
N GLU A 94 -6.57 -9.25 11.55
CA GLU A 94 -5.83 -10.49 11.33
C GLU A 94 -4.31 -10.25 11.37
N LYS A 95 -3.54 -11.27 11.78
CA LYS A 95 -2.06 -11.20 11.83
C LYS A 95 -1.39 -11.69 10.55
N ALA A 96 -2.08 -12.57 9.82
CA ALA A 96 -1.67 -13.10 8.54
C ALA A 96 -2.93 -13.64 7.85
N LEU A 97 -3.03 -13.42 6.53
CA LEU A 97 -4.16 -13.85 5.73
C LEU A 97 -3.62 -14.47 4.45
N ALA A 98 -4.06 -15.68 4.12
CA ALA A 98 -3.77 -16.31 2.85
C ALA A 98 -5.04 -16.32 2.02
N THR A 99 -5.01 -15.63 0.89
CA THR A 99 -6.01 -15.75 -0.17
C THR A 99 -5.63 -16.91 -1.09
N LYS A 100 -6.40 -17.16 -2.15
CA LYS A 100 -6.02 -18.15 -3.18
C LYS A 100 -4.74 -17.77 -3.94
N ILE A 101 -4.46 -16.48 -4.06
CA ILE A 101 -3.42 -15.94 -4.95
C ILE A 101 -2.19 -15.42 -4.19
N VAL A 102 -2.38 -14.91 -2.98
CA VAL A 102 -1.30 -14.30 -2.19
C VAL A 102 -1.38 -14.63 -0.71
N ARG A 103 -0.23 -14.59 -0.07
CA ARG A 103 -0.06 -14.59 1.38
C ARG A 103 0.30 -13.18 1.85
N LEU A 104 -0.51 -12.63 2.74
CA LEU A 104 -0.24 -11.39 3.46
C LEU A 104 0.22 -11.71 4.88
N ARG A 105 1.32 -11.09 5.31
CA ARG A 105 1.83 -11.24 6.68
C ARG A 105 2.58 -10.00 7.14
N ALA A 106 2.63 -9.80 8.46
CA ALA A 106 3.53 -8.80 9.04
C ALA A 106 5.00 -9.11 8.67
N ALA A 107 5.76 -8.08 8.31
CA ALA A 107 7.16 -8.16 7.93
C ALA A 107 7.93 -6.98 8.51
N GLY A 108 8.55 -7.18 9.67
CA GLY A 108 9.25 -6.12 10.40
C GLY A 108 8.28 -5.00 10.82
N THR A 109 8.57 -3.77 10.40
CA THR A 109 7.72 -2.59 10.65
C THR A 109 6.60 -2.40 9.61
N GLY A 110 6.50 -3.30 8.63
CA GLY A 110 5.50 -3.26 7.57
C GLY A 110 4.82 -4.60 7.34
N PHE A 111 4.39 -4.82 6.11
CA PHE A 111 3.67 -5.99 5.66
C PHE A 111 4.25 -6.51 4.36
N ALA A 112 4.24 -7.82 4.20
CA ALA A 112 4.63 -8.49 2.96
C ALA A 112 3.40 -9.06 2.26
N ILE A 113 3.32 -8.83 0.95
CA ILE A 113 2.46 -9.56 0.01
C ILE A 113 3.36 -10.52 -0.76
N GLU A 114 3.11 -11.81 -0.65
CA GLU A 114 3.87 -12.87 -1.32
C GLU A 114 2.95 -13.64 -2.26
N SER A 115 3.34 -13.80 -3.53
CA SER A 115 2.59 -14.67 -4.45
C SER A 115 2.66 -16.12 -3.97
N LEU A 116 1.51 -16.80 -3.90
CA LEU A 116 1.48 -18.23 -3.60
C LEU A 116 2.00 -19.09 -4.75
N GLN A 117 2.09 -18.50 -5.96
CA GLN A 117 2.67 -19.13 -7.15
C GLN A 117 4.18 -18.89 -7.27
N GLY A 118 4.80 -18.23 -6.29
CA GLY A 118 6.23 -17.92 -6.31
C GLY A 118 6.62 -16.75 -7.23
N LEU A 119 5.65 -16.00 -7.73
CA LEU A 119 5.85 -14.87 -8.66
C LEU A 119 6.29 -13.57 -7.96
N GLY A 120 7.12 -13.69 -6.93
CA GLY A 120 7.72 -12.56 -6.23
C GLY A 120 7.05 -12.19 -4.90
N LYS A 121 7.60 -11.13 -4.31
CA LYS A 121 7.23 -10.59 -3.00
C LYS A 121 7.34 -9.08 -3.03
N TYR A 122 6.37 -8.42 -2.41
CA TYR A 122 6.38 -6.99 -2.19
C TYR A 122 6.28 -6.67 -0.71
N VAL A 123 7.11 -5.76 -0.20
CA VAL A 123 7.10 -5.33 1.20
C VAL A 123 6.82 -3.84 1.26
N ALA A 124 5.78 -3.46 2.00
CA ALA A 124 5.34 -2.08 2.09
C ALA A 124 4.86 -1.71 3.50
N SER A 125 4.78 -0.42 3.76
CA SER A 125 4.15 0.11 4.96
C SER A 125 2.63 -0.12 4.95
N LYS A 126 2.01 0.02 6.13
CA LYS A 126 0.55 0.02 6.28
C LYS A 126 -0.15 1.01 5.32
N SER A 127 0.42 2.21 5.18
CA SER A 127 -0.16 3.27 4.34
C SER A 127 -0.21 2.86 2.87
N ILE A 128 0.94 2.45 2.32
CA ILE A 128 1.07 2.05 0.92
C ILE A 128 0.18 0.84 0.61
N LEU A 129 0.09 -0.13 1.53
CA LEU A 129 -0.84 -1.25 1.35
C LEU A 129 -2.29 -0.79 1.22
N ASN A 130 -2.74 0.13 2.08
CA ASN A 130 -4.10 0.67 1.97
C ASN A 130 -4.29 1.43 0.66
N ASP A 131 -3.29 2.19 0.22
CA ASP A 131 -3.36 2.91 -1.07
C ASP A 131 -3.47 1.90 -2.24
N ILE A 132 -2.75 0.77 -2.19
CA ILE A 132 -2.87 -0.33 -3.16
C ILE A 132 -4.29 -0.91 -3.15
N ALA A 133 -4.86 -1.16 -1.97
CA ALA A 133 -6.23 -1.67 -1.85
C ALA A 133 -7.25 -0.69 -2.45
N ASP A 134 -7.04 0.61 -2.28
CA ASP A 134 -7.89 1.65 -2.86
C ASP A 134 -7.74 1.71 -4.40
N GLN A 135 -6.53 1.53 -4.93
CA GLN A 135 -6.27 1.46 -6.38
C GLN A 135 -6.90 0.21 -7.01
N ILE A 136 -6.85 -0.94 -6.32
CA ILE A 136 -7.55 -2.17 -6.75
C ILE A 136 -9.04 -1.90 -6.84
N ASP A 137 -9.65 -1.38 -5.77
CA ASP A 137 -11.09 -1.10 -5.72
C ASP A 137 -11.53 -0.08 -6.77
N ALA A 138 -10.70 0.92 -7.07
CA ALA A 138 -10.99 1.90 -8.12
C ALA A 138 -10.99 1.25 -9.51
N SER A 139 -10.12 0.27 -9.73
CA SER A 139 -9.95 -0.40 -11.02
C SER A 139 -11.05 -1.43 -11.30
N VAL A 140 -11.49 -2.18 -10.28
CA VAL A 140 -12.43 -3.31 -10.43
C VAL A 140 -13.92 -2.96 -10.27
N LYS A 141 -14.27 -1.66 -10.36
CA LYS A 141 -15.66 -1.17 -10.30
C LYS A 141 -16.53 -1.70 -11.44
#